data_AF-A0A4V6MME7-F1
#
_entry.id   AF-A0A4V6MME7-F1
#
_cell.length_a   1.000
_cell.length_b   1.000
_cell.length_c   1.000
_cell.angle_alpha   90.00
_cell.angle_beta   90.00
_cell.angle_gamma   90.00
#
_symmetry.space_group_name_H-M   'P 1'
#
loop_
_entity.id
_entity.type
_entity.pdbx_description
1 polymer ?
#
loop_
_entity_poly.entity_id
_entity_poly.type
_entity_poly.pdbx_seq_one_letter_code
_entity_poly.pdbx_strand_id
1 'polypeptide(L)'
;MTLWFVFALMTVAAIFAVLWPLGRATPATSGGSEANVYKDQLAEIERDLASGLIGASEAEAARVEIGRRLLAAADSEAAVAPKANLPLRRSAAVAALVGLPVMAAAFYLVLGSPQLGDFPLAARSRMADVNQPLANLVAQVEAHLEKNPTDGRGWNVLAPVLSRLGRYDDAVRAYRNSITYNGDSSERRADLGEALTGVAGGVVTAEAKAEFERALAQNADDPKANYFLGLAAEQDGRKADAASIWRGMLAKAPADAPWRSLVQASLTRVGGGVVAPALSDETMAAAKDMGADDRSAMIRGMVDRLATRLKQDGNDVEGWLRLVRAYMVMGERDKAVAALTDARQAVANDAERLRQLNEGLKNLGLDG
;
A
#
# COMPACT_ATOMS: atom_id res chain seq x y z
N MET A 1 -23.75 -29.33 1.83
CA MET A 1 -24.32 -29.97 3.05
C MET A 1 -23.81 -31.39 3.24
N THR A 2 -23.80 -32.26 2.23
CA THR A 2 -23.29 -33.64 2.31
C THR A 2 -21.83 -33.75 2.76
N LEU A 3 -20.95 -32.85 2.32
CA LEU A 3 -19.53 -32.83 2.67
C LEU A 3 -19.26 -32.64 4.17
N TRP A 4 -20.04 -31.80 4.85
CA TRP A 4 -19.90 -31.58 6.29
C TRP A 4 -20.26 -32.82 7.12
N PHE A 5 -21.26 -33.60 6.67
CA PHE A 5 -21.59 -34.89 7.30
C PHE A 5 -20.46 -35.91 7.18
N VAL A 6 -19.79 -35.96 6.02
CA VAL A 6 -18.63 -36.85 5.81
C VAL A 6 -17.49 -36.48 6.76
N PHE A 7 -17.18 -35.19 6.92
CA PHE A 7 -16.14 -34.75 7.85
C PHE A 7 -16.49 -35.01 9.32
N ALA A 8 -17.75 -34.83 9.71
CA ALA A 8 -18.19 -35.18 11.06
C ALA A 8 -18.02 -36.68 11.34
N LEU A 9 -18.40 -37.54 10.40
CA LEU A 9 -18.24 -39.00 10.51
C LEU A 9 -16.77 -39.41 10.61
N MET A 10 -15.91 -38.85 9.76
CA MET A 10 -14.46 -39.12 9.79
C MET A 10 -13.82 -38.68 11.11
N THR A 11 -14.26 -37.56 11.67
CA THR A 11 -13.76 -37.08 12.96
C THR A 11 -14.13 -38.04 14.08
N VAL A 12 -15.40 -38.51 14.13
CA VAL A 12 -15.84 -39.51 15.11
C VAL A 12 -15.05 -40.82 14.97
N ALA A 13 -14.80 -41.28 13.75
CA ALA A 13 -14.01 -42.49 13.50
C ALA A 13 -12.55 -42.34 13.95
N ALA A 14 -11.92 -41.19 13.70
CA ALA A 14 -10.55 -40.91 14.13
C ALA A 14 -10.45 -40.85 15.67
N ILE A 15 -11.42 -40.20 16.32
CA ILE A 15 -11.53 -40.15 17.79
C ILE A 15 -11.63 -41.56 18.37
N PHE A 16 -12.51 -42.39 17.79
CA PHE A 16 -12.70 -43.77 18.24
C PHE A 16 -11.42 -44.60 18.07
N ALA A 17 -10.71 -44.46 16.94
CA ALA A 17 -9.46 -45.17 16.67
C ALA A 17 -8.35 -44.82 17.67
N VAL A 18 -8.30 -43.58 18.19
CA VAL A 18 -7.31 -43.14 19.19
C VAL A 18 -7.70 -43.59 20.60
N LEU A 19 -8.98 -43.54 20.96
CA LEU A 19 -9.45 -43.91 22.30
C LEU A 19 -9.50 -45.43 22.53
N TRP A 20 -9.67 -46.21 21.45
CA TRP A 20 -9.82 -47.66 21.53
C TRP A 20 -8.58 -48.40 22.08
N PRO A 21 -7.33 -48.11 21.66
CA PRO A 21 -6.13 -48.69 22.24
C PRO A 21 -5.89 -48.24 23.69
N LEU A 22 -6.24 -46.99 24.02
CA LEU A 22 -6.06 -46.42 25.36
C LEU A 22 -7.02 -47.03 26.40
N GLY A 23 -8.17 -47.53 25.94
CA GLY A 23 -9.17 -48.21 26.76
C GLY A 23 -8.86 -49.67 27.06
N ARG A 24 -7.93 -50.29 26.32
CA ARG A 24 -7.52 -51.69 26.48
C ARG A 24 -6.31 -51.77 27.40
N ALA A 25 -6.40 -52.62 28.43
CA ALA A 25 -5.22 -53.08 29.12
C ALA A 25 -4.43 -53.95 28.13
N THR A 26 -3.27 -53.48 27.68
CA THR A 26 -2.28 -54.40 27.11
C THR A 26 -1.87 -55.33 28.24
N PRO A 27 -2.06 -56.66 28.11
CA PRO A 27 -1.44 -57.58 29.05
C PRO A 27 0.06 -57.29 28.98
N ALA A 28 0.65 -56.96 30.13
CA ALA A 28 2.10 -56.80 30.21
C ALA A 28 2.71 -58.15 29.85
N THR A 29 3.34 -58.25 28.68
CA THR A 29 4.13 -59.41 28.28
C THR A 29 5.47 -59.37 29.05
N SER A 30 5.40 -59.40 30.38
CA SER A 30 6.55 -59.21 31.27
C SER A 30 6.57 -60.17 32.47
N GLY A 31 6.28 -61.46 32.25
CA GLY A 31 6.31 -62.46 33.34
C GLY A 31 6.19 -63.90 32.86
N GLY A 32 6.86 -64.23 31.75
CA GLY A 32 6.79 -65.57 31.14
C GLY A 32 8.15 -66.23 30.97
N SER A 33 9.25 -65.64 31.47
CA SER A 33 10.58 -66.19 31.24
C SER A 33 11.03 -67.08 32.39
N GLU A 34 11.00 -66.62 33.63
CA GLU A 34 11.58 -67.40 34.75
C GLU A 34 10.66 -68.52 35.23
N ALA A 35 9.38 -68.24 35.47
CA ALA A 35 8.42 -69.26 35.90
C ALA A 35 8.23 -70.39 34.87
N ASN A 36 8.30 -70.09 33.58
CA ASN A 36 8.24 -71.12 32.54
C ASN A 36 9.54 -71.92 32.46
N VAL A 37 10.70 -71.29 32.62
CA VAL A 37 11.99 -71.99 32.71
C VAL A 37 12.02 -72.98 33.88
N TYR A 38 11.50 -72.61 35.06
CA TYR A 38 11.44 -73.53 36.20
C TYR A 38 10.46 -74.70 35.98
N LYS A 39 9.37 -74.50 35.25
CA LYS A 39 8.46 -75.59 34.85
C LYS A 39 9.13 -76.56 33.88
N ASP A 40 9.88 -76.05 32.92
CA ASP A 40 10.64 -76.88 31.99
C ASP A 40 11.74 -77.66 32.71
N GLN A 41 12.41 -77.06 33.70
CA GLN A 41 13.40 -77.74 34.54
C GLN A 41 12.79 -78.89 35.38
N LEU A 42 11.57 -78.73 35.90
CA LEU A 42 10.86 -79.81 36.60
C LEU A 42 10.53 -80.98 35.65
N ALA A 43 10.10 -80.67 34.41
CA ALA A 43 9.81 -81.67 33.40
C ALA A 43 11.08 -82.42 32.94
N GLU A 44 12.24 -81.75 32.92
CA GLU A 44 13.52 -82.39 32.61
C GLU A 44 13.94 -83.37 33.71
N ILE A 45 13.80 -83.00 34.98
CA ILE A 45 14.10 -83.90 36.11
C ILE A 45 13.21 -85.16 36.07
N GLU A 46 11.94 -85.01 35.68
CA GLU A 46 11.05 -86.15 35.46
C GLU A 46 11.56 -87.10 34.35
N ARG A 47 12.06 -86.55 33.24
CA ARG A 47 12.65 -87.33 32.14
C ARG A 47 13.93 -88.02 32.56
N ASP A 48 14.79 -87.35 33.31
CA ASP A 48 16.07 -87.90 33.78
C ASP A 48 15.86 -89.02 34.81
N LEU A 49 14.88 -88.87 35.71
CA LEU A 49 14.49 -89.91 36.64
C LEU A 49 13.91 -91.13 35.91
N ALA A 50 13.02 -90.91 34.93
CA ALA A 50 12.44 -91.99 34.13
C ALA A 50 13.48 -92.73 33.29
N SER A 51 14.54 -92.04 32.88
CA SER A 51 15.66 -92.60 32.10
C SER A 51 16.77 -93.20 32.96
N GLY A 52 16.65 -93.11 34.30
CA GLY A 52 17.62 -93.65 35.26
C GLY A 52 18.96 -92.89 35.34
N LEU A 53 19.00 -91.64 34.83
CA LEU A 53 20.20 -90.80 34.84
C LEU A 53 20.50 -90.22 36.23
N ILE A 54 19.47 -90.10 37.09
CA ILE A 54 19.55 -89.58 38.46
C ILE A 54 18.84 -90.50 39.44
N GLY A 55 19.29 -90.53 40.70
CA GLY A 55 18.65 -91.33 41.75
C GLY A 55 17.32 -90.71 42.23
N ALA A 56 16.40 -91.54 42.74
CA ALA A 56 15.10 -91.07 43.23
C ALA A 56 15.21 -90.00 44.35
N SER A 57 16.19 -90.16 45.25
CA SER A 57 16.45 -89.17 46.32
C SER A 57 17.00 -87.85 45.79
N GLU A 58 17.80 -87.89 44.73
CA GLU A 58 18.37 -86.70 44.08
C GLU A 58 17.30 -85.93 43.30
N ALA A 59 16.43 -86.65 42.60
CA ALA A 59 15.29 -86.08 41.89
C ALA A 59 14.31 -85.37 42.84
N GLU A 60 13.99 -85.97 43.99
CA GLU A 60 13.14 -85.33 45.01
C GLU A 60 13.79 -84.07 45.58
N ALA A 61 15.09 -84.10 45.90
CA ALA A 61 15.80 -82.91 46.40
C ALA A 61 15.81 -81.77 45.38
N ALA A 62 16.03 -82.07 44.10
CA ALA A 62 16.03 -81.08 43.02
C ALA A 62 14.63 -80.48 42.78
N ARG A 63 13.57 -81.29 42.84
CA ARG A 63 12.18 -80.83 42.72
C ARG A 63 11.80 -79.86 43.83
N VAL A 64 12.20 -80.12 45.06
CA VAL A 64 11.88 -79.25 46.21
C VAL A 64 12.55 -77.87 46.05
N GLU A 65 13.83 -77.83 45.66
CA GLU A 65 14.54 -76.55 45.49
C GLU A 65 14.02 -75.75 44.29
N ILE A 66 13.74 -76.40 43.16
CA ILE A 66 13.15 -75.72 41.99
C ILE A 66 11.72 -75.26 42.29
N GLY A 67 10.92 -76.08 42.97
CA GLY A 67 9.59 -75.70 43.44
C GLY A 67 9.62 -74.47 44.36
N ARG A 68 10.59 -74.39 45.27
CA ARG A 68 10.81 -73.22 46.13
C ARG A 68 11.17 -71.97 45.32
N ARG A 69 12.05 -72.10 44.32
CA ARG A 69 12.43 -70.99 43.43
C ARG A 69 11.30 -70.52 42.54
N LEU A 70 10.48 -71.45 42.04
CA LEU A 70 9.29 -71.16 41.26
C LEU A 70 8.28 -70.34 42.09
N LEU A 71 8.05 -70.72 43.35
CA LEU A 71 7.17 -69.96 44.25
C LEU A 71 7.72 -68.56 44.55
N ALA A 72 9.02 -68.44 44.83
CA ALA A 72 9.65 -67.13 45.08
C ALA A 72 9.62 -66.21 43.86
N ALA A 73 9.79 -66.77 42.65
CA ALA A 73 9.67 -66.02 41.39
C ALA A 73 8.22 -65.57 41.14
N ALA A 74 7.23 -66.43 41.41
CA ALA A 74 5.81 -66.09 41.29
C ALA A 74 5.38 -64.97 42.26
N ASP A 75 5.85 -65.02 43.51
CA ASP A 75 5.58 -63.97 44.50
C ASP A 75 6.25 -62.64 44.13
N SER A 76 7.44 -62.68 43.53
CA SER A 76 8.16 -61.49 43.06
C SER A 76 7.49 -60.86 41.83
N GLU A 77 7.00 -61.66 40.89
CA GLU A 77 6.23 -61.18 39.73
C GLU A 77 4.89 -60.53 40.16
N ALA A 78 4.22 -61.09 41.17
CA ALA A 78 3.00 -60.51 41.73
C ALA A 78 3.25 -59.15 42.43
N ALA A 79 4.43 -58.94 43.00
CA ALA A 79 4.78 -57.74 43.74
C ALA A 79 5.18 -56.54 42.84
N VAL A 80 5.67 -56.78 41.62
CA VAL A 80 6.25 -55.74 40.74
C VAL A 80 5.26 -55.19 39.72
N ALA A 81 4.12 -55.84 39.47
CA ALA A 81 3.16 -55.36 38.45
C ALA A 81 2.54 -54.00 38.86
N PRO A 82 2.90 -52.88 38.19
CA PRO A 82 2.26 -51.60 38.49
C PRO A 82 0.80 -51.70 38.07
N LYS A 83 -0.13 -51.50 39.02
CA LYS A 83 -1.55 -51.37 38.71
C LYS A 83 -1.74 -50.11 37.87
N ALA A 84 -1.84 -50.28 36.55
CA ALA A 84 -2.15 -49.18 35.66
C ALA A 84 -3.53 -48.62 36.02
N ASN A 85 -3.58 -47.36 36.48
CA ASN A 85 -4.82 -46.67 36.82
C ASN A 85 -5.64 -46.34 35.55
N LEU A 86 -6.38 -47.34 35.05
CA LEU A 86 -7.30 -47.22 33.92
C LEU A 86 -8.24 -45.99 33.98
N PRO A 87 -8.85 -45.61 35.12
CA PRO A 87 -9.74 -44.44 35.14
C PRO A 87 -8.99 -43.11 34.91
N LEU A 88 -7.74 -43.00 35.35
CA LEU A 88 -6.92 -41.80 35.14
C LEU A 88 -6.53 -41.65 33.66
N ARG A 89 -6.18 -42.76 32.99
CA ARG A 89 -5.84 -42.75 31.56
C ARG A 89 -7.05 -42.41 30.69
N ARG A 90 -8.23 -42.93 31.02
CA ARG A 90 -9.48 -42.63 30.31
C ARG A 90 -9.90 -41.19 30.50
N SER A 91 -9.83 -40.66 31.73
CA SER A 91 -10.15 -39.25 32.00
C SER A 91 -9.17 -38.30 31.31
N ALA A 92 -7.87 -38.59 31.31
CA ALA A 92 -6.88 -37.81 30.56
C ALA A 92 -7.14 -37.81 29.05
N ALA A 93 -7.53 -38.95 28.48
CA ALA A 93 -7.85 -39.07 27.06
C ALA A 93 -9.13 -38.28 26.69
N VAL A 94 -10.18 -38.33 27.52
CA VAL A 94 -11.40 -37.54 27.34
C VAL A 94 -11.12 -36.03 27.50
N ALA A 95 -10.29 -35.67 28.49
CA ALA A 95 -9.89 -34.28 28.71
C ALA A 95 -9.10 -33.71 27.51
N ALA A 96 -8.19 -34.49 26.93
CA ALA A 96 -7.47 -34.09 25.72
C ALA A 96 -8.41 -33.98 24.50
N LEU A 97 -9.36 -34.91 24.36
CA LEU A 97 -10.32 -34.95 23.26
C LEU A 97 -11.20 -33.70 23.19
N VAL A 98 -11.67 -33.22 24.35
CA VAL A 98 -12.58 -32.07 24.44
C VAL A 98 -11.79 -30.77 24.62
N GLY A 99 -10.74 -30.80 25.43
CA GLY A 99 -9.93 -29.62 25.75
C GLY A 99 -9.19 -29.07 24.54
N LEU A 100 -8.66 -29.93 23.66
CA LEU A 100 -7.87 -29.48 22.52
C LEU A 100 -8.73 -28.72 21.47
N PRO A 101 -9.91 -29.23 21.04
CA PRO A 101 -10.81 -28.46 20.17
C PRO A 101 -11.34 -27.18 20.81
N VAL A 102 -11.67 -27.20 22.11
CA VAL A 102 -12.15 -26.00 22.81
C VAL A 102 -11.06 -24.92 22.86
N MET A 103 -9.82 -25.30 23.18
CA MET A 103 -8.70 -24.37 23.11
C MET A 103 -8.47 -23.86 21.67
N ALA A 104 -8.52 -24.73 20.66
CA ALA A 104 -8.37 -24.33 19.28
C ALA A 104 -9.45 -23.33 18.83
N ALA A 105 -10.71 -23.56 19.21
CA ALA A 105 -11.81 -22.64 18.96
C ALA A 105 -11.62 -21.30 19.69
N ALA A 106 -11.19 -21.31 20.95
CA ALA A 106 -10.88 -20.09 21.70
C ALA A 106 -9.76 -19.28 21.02
N PHE A 107 -8.67 -19.94 20.62
CA PHE A 107 -7.59 -19.28 19.86
C PHE A 107 -8.09 -18.72 18.52
N TYR A 108 -8.92 -19.46 17.79
CA TYR A 108 -9.50 -18.98 16.54
C TYR A 108 -10.41 -17.76 16.73
N LEU A 109 -11.17 -17.70 17.84
CA LEU A 109 -12.02 -16.54 18.13
C LEU A 109 -11.21 -15.29 18.51
N VAL A 110 -10.02 -15.46 19.10
CA VAL A 110 -9.15 -14.33 19.51
C VAL A 110 -8.20 -13.88 18.40
N LEU A 111 -7.56 -14.81 17.68
CA LEU A 111 -6.57 -14.51 16.63
C LEU A 111 -7.14 -14.55 15.21
N GLY A 112 -8.23 -15.31 15.01
CA GLY A 112 -8.84 -15.50 13.70
C GLY A 112 -9.83 -14.40 13.34
N SER A 113 -10.53 -14.60 12.23
CA SER A 113 -11.50 -13.64 11.70
C SER A 113 -12.86 -14.32 11.50
N PRO A 114 -13.58 -14.65 12.58
CA PRO A 114 -14.83 -15.41 12.52
C PRO A 114 -15.96 -14.68 11.78
N GLN A 115 -15.84 -13.37 11.56
CA GLN A 115 -16.81 -12.57 10.82
C GLN A 115 -16.58 -12.58 9.29
N LEU A 116 -15.47 -13.14 8.80
CA LEU A 116 -15.26 -13.28 7.36
C LEU A 116 -16.15 -14.41 6.82
N GLY A 117 -17.09 -14.03 5.94
CA GLY A 117 -17.90 -15.00 5.20
C GLY A 117 -17.11 -15.73 4.13
N ASP A 118 -17.68 -16.80 3.60
CA ASP A 118 -17.07 -17.59 2.53
C ASP A 118 -16.85 -16.72 1.27
N PHE A 119 -15.64 -16.77 0.70
CA PHE A 119 -15.34 -16.16 -0.60
C PHE A 119 -15.47 -17.21 -1.72
N PRO A 120 -16.62 -17.29 -2.43
CA PRO A 120 -16.85 -18.28 -3.47
C PRO A 120 -15.82 -18.13 -4.60
N LEU A 121 -15.46 -19.25 -5.23
CA LEU A 121 -14.44 -19.31 -6.29
C LEU A 121 -14.73 -18.30 -7.42
N ALA A 122 -16.01 -18.11 -7.75
CA ALA A 122 -16.47 -17.16 -8.76
C ALA A 122 -16.17 -15.67 -8.42
N ALA A 123 -16.14 -15.31 -7.13
CA ALA A 123 -15.77 -13.96 -6.70
C ALA A 123 -14.24 -13.76 -6.79
N ARG A 124 -13.47 -14.81 -6.47
CA ARG A 124 -12.00 -14.80 -6.61
C ARG A 124 -11.55 -14.70 -8.07
N SER A 125 -12.23 -15.39 -8.99
CA SER A 125 -11.90 -15.32 -10.42
C SER A 125 -12.24 -13.97 -11.07
N ARG A 126 -13.20 -13.21 -10.54
CA ARG A 126 -13.51 -11.84 -11.03
C ARG A 126 -12.50 -10.79 -10.56
N MET A 127 -11.93 -10.97 -9.37
CA MET A 127 -10.87 -10.08 -8.85
C MET A 127 -9.47 -10.44 -9.39
N ALA A 128 -9.24 -11.69 -9.79
CA ALA A 128 -7.95 -12.18 -10.27
C ALA A 128 -7.58 -11.72 -11.69
N ASP A 129 -8.49 -11.08 -12.41
CA ASP A 129 -8.24 -10.59 -13.76
C ASP A 129 -7.71 -9.16 -13.70
N VAL A 130 -6.46 -9.04 -13.24
CA VAL A 130 -5.69 -7.78 -13.08
C VAL A 130 -5.51 -7.05 -14.42
N ASN A 131 -5.80 -7.72 -15.54
CA ASN A 131 -5.75 -7.18 -16.89
C ASN A 131 -7.13 -6.86 -17.49
N GLN A 132 -8.21 -6.79 -16.70
CA GLN A 132 -9.48 -6.35 -17.25
C GLN A 132 -9.34 -4.94 -17.84
N PRO A 133 -9.69 -4.75 -19.13
CA PRO A 133 -9.71 -3.43 -19.73
C PRO A 133 -10.55 -2.49 -18.85
N LEU A 134 -10.05 -1.29 -18.57
CA LEU A 134 -10.73 -0.29 -17.74
C LEU A 134 -12.20 -0.08 -18.17
N ALA A 135 -12.49 -0.21 -19.47
CA ALA A 135 -13.84 -0.18 -20.03
C ALA A 135 -14.78 -1.25 -19.43
N ASN A 136 -14.31 -2.47 -19.19
CA ASN A 136 -15.12 -3.54 -18.59
C ASN A 136 -15.42 -3.28 -17.11
N LEU A 137 -14.48 -2.66 -16.39
CA LEU A 137 -14.69 -2.24 -15.00
C LEU A 137 -15.72 -1.11 -14.92
N VAL A 138 -15.60 -0.13 -15.81
CA VAL A 138 -16.58 0.96 -15.95
C VAL A 138 -17.97 0.40 -16.23
N ALA A 139 -18.11 -0.49 -17.22
CA ALA A 139 -19.40 -1.10 -17.55
C ALA A 139 -20.01 -1.92 -16.39
N GLN A 140 -19.18 -2.59 -15.59
CA GLN A 140 -19.65 -3.31 -14.39
C GLN A 140 -20.16 -2.35 -13.32
N VAL A 141 -19.45 -1.25 -13.08
CA VAL A 141 -19.88 -0.21 -12.12
C VAL A 141 -21.14 0.48 -12.61
N GLU A 142 -21.26 0.79 -13.91
CA GLU A 142 -22.47 1.34 -14.53
C GLU A 142 -23.67 0.39 -14.32
N ALA A 143 -23.53 -0.90 -14.64
CA ALA A 143 -24.61 -1.89 -14.46
C ALA A 143 -25.01 -2.09 -12.98
N HIS A 144 -24.07 -1.92 -12.05
CA HIS A 144 -24.37 -1.93 -10.61
C HIS A 144 -25.16 -0.68 -10.21
N LEU A 145 -24.77 0.49 -10.69
CA LEU A 145 -25.41 1.77 -10.41
C LEU A 145 -26.78 1.90 -11.08
N GLU A 146 -27.02 1.25 -12.21
CA GLU A 146 -28.36 1.14 -12.81
C GLU A 146 -29.34 0.42 -11.88
N LYS A 147 -28.88 -0.63 -11.18
CA LYS A 147 -29.69 -1.38 -10.21
C LYS A 147 -29.76 -0.69 -8.86
N ASN A 148 -28.76 0.13 -8.53
CA ASN A 148 -28.61 0.82 -7.25
C ASN A 148 -28.35 2.32 -7.48
N PRO A 149 -29.32 3.08 -8.02
CA PRO A 149 -29.11 4.46 -8.45
C PRO A 149 -28.76 5.41 -7.30
N THR A 150 -29.11 5.06 -6.06
CA THR A 150 -28.83 5.84 -4.86
C THR A 150 -27.46 5.52 -4.24
N ASP A 151 -26.67 4.63 -4.83
CA ASP A 151 -25.30 4.33 -4.37
C ASP A 151 -24.35 5.47 -4.73
N GLY A 152 -24.39 6.53 -3.92
CA GLY A 152 -23.53 7.69 -4.08
C GLY A 152 -22.05 7.33 -4.13
N ARG A 153 -21.59 6.35 -3.33
CA ARG A 153 -20.18 5.95 -3.31
C ARG A 153 -19.74 5.42 -4.67
N GLY A 154 -20.58 4.61 -5.33
CA GLY A 154 -20.30 4.15 -6.68
C GLY A 154 -20.22 5.31 -7.68
N TRP A 155 -21.12 6.29 -7.59
CA TRP A 155 -21.05 7.50 -8.43
C TRP A 155 -19.77 8.33 -8.20
N ASN A 156 -19.31 8.44 -6.96
CA ASN A 156 -18.08 9.16 -6.59
C ASN A 156 -16.81 8.49 -7.15
N VAL A 157 -16.81 7.17 -7.27
CA VAL A 157 -15.70 6.42 -7.88
C VAL A 157 -15.76 6.49 -9.40
N LEU A 158 -16.97 6.41 -9.97
CA LEU A 158 -17.17 6.36 -11.41
C LEU A 158 -16.86 7.70 -12.09
N ALA A 159 -17.28 8.82 -11.51
CA ALA A 159 -17.21 10.13 -12.16
C ALA A 159 -15.77 10.57 -12.59
N PRO A 160 -14.73 10.46 -11.73
CA PRO A 160 -13.37 10.83 -12.12
C PRO A 160 -12.79 9.91 -13.21
N VAL A 161 -13.18 8.63 -13.21
CA VAL A 161 -12.75 7.67 -14.23
C VAL A 161 -13.35 8.04 -15.58
N LEU A 162 -14.64 8.39 -15.62
CA LEU A 162 -15.30 8.85 -16.85
C LEU A 162 -14.66 10.13 -17.41
N SER A 163 -14.32 11.10 -16.54
CA SER A 163 -13.58 12.31 -16.96
C SER A 163 -12.23 11.99 -17.60
N ARG A 164 -11.44 11.09 -16.98
CA ARG A 164 -10.13 10.68 -17.54
C ARG A 164 -10.24 9.94 -18.87
N LEU A 165 -11.34 9.24 -19.09
CA LEU A 165 -11.65 8.58 -20.35
C LEU A 165 -12.22 9.54 -21.41
N GLY A 166 -12.39 10.82 -21.09
CA GLY A 166 -12.99 11.83 -21.98
C GLY A 166 -14.51 11.68 -22.17
N ARG A 167 -15.17 10.82 -21.40
CA ARG A 167 -16.64 10.64 -21.41
C ARG A 167 -17.29 11.72 -20.54
N TYR A 168 -17.12 12.99 -20.92
CA TYR A 168 -17.49 14.12 -20.08
C TYR A 168 -19.00 14.20 -19.79
N ASP A 169 -19.87 13.91 -20.76
CA ASP A 169 -21.33 13.89 -20.54
C ASP A 169 -21.74 12.88 -19.46
N ASP A 170 -21.17 11.68 -19.51
CA ASP A 170 -21.41 10.64 -18.50
C ASP A 170 -20.82 11.04 -17.15
N ALA A 171 -19.64 11.68 -17.14
CA ALA A 171 -19.02 12.19 -15.92
C ALA A 171 -19.88 13.27 -15.25
N VAL A 172 -20.47 14.20 -16.01
CA VAL A 172 -21.39 15.22 -15.49
C VAL A 172 -22.58 14.56 -14.79
N ARG A 173 -23.20 13.54 -15.40
CA ARG A 173 -24.29 12.77 -14.78
C ARG A 173 -23.83 12.09 -13.50
N ALA A 174 -22.65 11.47 -13.52
CA ALA A 174 -22.09 10.78 -12.36
C ALA A 174 -21.75 11.75 -11.21
N TYR A 175 -21.17 12.93 -11.48
CA TYR A 175 -20.91 13.93 -10.45
C TYR A 175 -22.20 14.51 -9.85
N ARG A 176 -23.23 14.79 -10.67
CA ARG A 176 -24.54 15.23 -10.17
C ARG A 176 -25.18 14.19 -9.24
N ASN A 177 -25.12 12.92 -9.60
CA ASN A 177 -25.59 11.83 -8.74
C ASN A 177 -24.75 11.70 -7.47
N SER A 178 -23.42 11.81 -7.57
CA SER A 178 -22.52 11.81 -6.41
C SER A 178 -22.87 12.95 -5.45
N ILE A 179 -23.12 14.16 -5.93
CA ILE A 179 -23.55 15.30 -5.10
C ILE A 179 -24.91 15.03 -4.46
N THR A 180 -25.84 14.44 -5.21
CA THR A 180 -27.20 14.14 -4.72
C THR A 180 -27.18 13.11 -3.59
N TYR A 181 -26.37 12.07 -3.69
CA TYR A 181 -26.40 10.92 -2.78
C TYR A 181 -25.27 10.88 -1.74
N ASN A 182 -24.14 11.55 -1.96
CA ASN A 182 -23.04 11.69 -0.98
C ASN A 182 -22.92 13.11 -0.40
N GLY A 183 -23.78 14.03 -0.81
CA GLY A 183 -23.79 15.41 -0.37
C GLY A 183 -22.90 16.34 -1.19
N ASP A 184 -23.04 17.63 -0.90
CA ASP A 184 -22.30 18.70 -1.53
C ASP A 184 -20.91 18.85 -0.87
N SER A 185 -19.91 19.19 -1.68
CA SER A 185 -18.55 19.47 -1.23
C SER A 185 -17.83 20.32 -2.28
N SER A 186 -16.89 21.17 -1.86
CA SER A 186 -16.11 22.01 -2.76
C SER A 186 -15.45 21.22 -3.88
N GLU A 187 -14.83 20.08 -3.56
CA GLU A 187 -14.16 19.19 -4.52
C GLU A 187 -15.13 18.66 -5.59
N ARG A 188 -16.27 18.08 -5.19
CA ARG A 188 -17.28 17.57 -6.15
C ARG A 188 -17.88 18.67 -7.03
N ARG A 189 -18.05 19.89 -6.51
CA ARG A 189 -18.51 21.05 -7.28
C ARG A 189 -17.46 21.46 -8.31
N ALA A 190 -16.20 21.54 -7.91
CA ALA A 190 -15.10 21.85 -8.82
C ALA A 190 -14.92 20.75 -9.89
N ASP A 191 -15.06 19.48 -9.53
CA ASP A 191 -15.02 18.35 -10.45
C ASP A 191 -16.16 18.37 -11.47
N LEU A 192 -17.38 18.71 -11.02
CA LEU A 192 -18.52 18.90 -11.91
C LEU A 192 -18.28 20.06 -12.89
N GLY A 193 -17.74 21.18 -12.42
CA GLY A 193 -17.36 22.33 -13.26
C GLY A 193 -16.30 21.96 -14.31
N GLU A 194 -15.30 21.15 -13.93
CA GLU A 194 -14.29 20.64 -14.86
C GLU A 194 -14.90 19.72 -15.92
N ALA A 195 -15.79 18.79 -15.50
CA ALA A 195 -16.48 17.92 -16.44
C ALA A 195 -17.36 18.71 -17.43
N LEU A 196 -18.09 19.72 -16.96
CA LEU A 196 -18.87 20.63 -17.82
C LEU A 196 -17.98 21.41 -18.79
N THR A 197 -16.81 21.85 -18.35
CA THR A 197 -15.80 22.48 -19.21
C THR A 197 -15.28 21.50 -20.26
N GLY A 198 -15.10 20.23 -19.90
CA GLY A 198 -14.76 19.14 -20.82
C GLY A 198 -15.82 18.89 -21.89
N VAL A 199 -17.11 18.87 -21.52
CA VAL A 199 -18.24 18.78 -22.46
C VAL A 199 -18.19 19.93 -23.48
N ALA A 200 -17.85 21.13 -23.02
CA ALA A 200 -17.73 22.33 -23.85
C ALA A 200 -16.37 22.45 -24.57
N GLY A 201 -15.56 21.39 -24.65
CA GLY A 201 -14.30 21.39 -25.39
C GLY A 201 -13.21 22.30 -24.78
N GLY A 202 -13.24 22.51 -23.46
CA GLY A 202 -12.31 23.38 -22.75
C GLY A 202 -12.82 24.80 -22.51
N VAL A 203 -14.02 25.16 -23.00
CA VAL A 203 -14.65 26.46 -22.73
C VAL A 203 -15.36 26.43 -21.39
N VAL A 204 -15.04 27.37 -20.50
CA VAL A 204 -15.71 27.51 -19.20
C VAL A 204 -17.04 28.23 -19.41
N THR A 205 -18.10 27.45 -19.59
CA THR A 205 -19.46 27.98 -19.77
C THR A 205 -19.99 28.64 -18.50
N ALA A 206 -21.09 29.38 -18.61
CA ALA A 206 -21.75 29.98 -17.44
C ALA A 206 -22.17 28.93 -16.40
N GLU A 207 -22.58 27.73 -16.83
CA GLU A 207 -22.92 26.63 -15.93
C GLU A 207 -21.67 26.11 -15.20
N ALA A 208 -20.58 25.86 -15.93
CA ALA A 208 -19.32 25.42 -15.32
C ALA A 208 -18.80 26.45 -14.31
N LYS A 209 -18.83 27.74 -14.69
CA LYS A 209 -18.45 28.86 -13.84
C LYS A 209 -19.25 28.88 -12.53
N ALA A 210 -20.57 28.70 -12.60
CA ALA A 210 -21.42 28.67 -11.41
C ALA A 210 -21.06 27.52 -10.45
N GLU A 211 -20.64 26.36 -10.97
CA GLU A 211 -20.18 25.26 -10.10
C GLU A 211 -18.83 25.57 -9.44
N PHE A 212 -17.90 26.22 -10.14
CA PHE A 212 -16.66 26.71 -9.52
C PHE A 212 -16.91 27.77 -8.45
N GLU A 213 -17.84 28.70 -8.68
CA GLU A 213 -18.24 29.70 -7.67
C GLU A 213 -18.88 29.04 -6.44
N ARG A 214 -19.71 28.00 -6.62
CA ARG A 214 -20.25 27.19 -5.52
C ARG A 214 -19.15 26.44 -4.76
N ALA A 215 -18.14 25.94 -5.47
CA ALA A 215 -16.98 25.31 -4.83
C ALA A 215 -16.23 26.32 -3.94
N LEU A 216 -15.98 27.53 -4.45
CA LEU A 216 -15.30 28.59 -3.69
C LEU A 216 -16.11 29.15 -2.52
N ALA A 217 -17.45 29.12 -2.61
CA ALA A 217 -18.31 29.48 -1.48
C ALA A 217 -18.12 28.54 -0.28
N GLN A 218 -17.70 27.30 -0.51
CA GLN A 218 -17.40 26.32 0.54
C GLN A 218 -15.92 26.31 0.94
N ASN A 219 -15.02 26.45 -0.04
CA ASN A 219 -13.57 26.54 0.17
C ASN A 219 -12.97 27.58 -0.78
N ALA A 220 -12.70 28.78 -0.26
CA ALA A 220 -12.15 29.88 -1.05
C ALA A 220 -10.76 29.59 -1.66
N ASP A 221 -10.04 28.61 -1.11
CA ASP A 221 -8.70 28.22 -1.56
C ASP A 221 -8.71 26.93 -2.41
N ASP A 222 -9.86 26.47 -2.90
CA ASP A 222 -9.92 25.32 -3.79
C ASP A 222 -9.07 25.56 -5.06
N PRO A 223 -8.00 24.78 -5.30
CA PRO A 223 -7.07 25.05 -6.39
C PRO A 223 -7.70 24.86 -7.77
N LYS A 224 -8.61 23.89 -7.90
CA LYS A 224 -9.24 23.56 -9.18
C LYS A 224 -10.22 24.65 -9.58
N ALA A 225 -11.09 25.05 -8.65
CA ALA A 225 -12.06 26.12 -8.90
C ALA A 225 -11.36 27.45 -9.21
N ASN A 226 -10.32 27.83 -8.45
CA ASN A 226 -9.55 29.04 -8.74
C ASN A 226 -8.85 28.97 -10.12
N TYR A 227 -8.27 27.82 -10.49
CA TYR A 227 -7.64 27.66 -11.79
C TYR A 227 -8.64 27.92 -12.94
N PHE A 228 -9.80 27.26 -12.90
CA PHE A 228 -10.80 27.37 -13.95
C PHE A 228 -11.52 28.73 -13.97
N LEU A 229 -11.68 29.42 -12.84
CA LEU A 229 -12.15 30.82 -12.86
C LEU A 229 -11.13 31.78 -13.47
N GLY A 230 -9.82 31.52 -13.26
CA GLY A 230 -8.76 32.21 -14.00
C GLY A 230 -8.83 31.94 -15.50
N LEU A 231 -9.08 30.68 -15.90
CA LEU A 231 -9.28 30.31 -17.30
C LEU A 231 -10.53 30.98 -17.90
N ALA A 232 -11.63 31.04 -17.16
CA ALA A 232 -12.84 31.76 -17.58
C ALA A 232 -12.55 33.25 -17.80
N ALA A 233 -11.82 33.89 -16.87
CA ALA A 233 -11.41 35.28 -17.04
C ALA A 233 -10.49 35.50 -18.25
N GLU A 234 -9.58 34.56 -18.53
CA GLU A 234 -8.77 34.59 -19.75
C GLU A 234 -9.64 34.48 -21.02
N GLN A 235 -10.59 33.53 -21.04
CA GLN A 235 -11.52 33.32 -22.16
C GLN A 235 -12.43 34.53 -22.40
N ASP A 236 -12.79 35.25 -21.33
CA ASP A 236 -13.52 36.52 -21.39
C ASP A 236 -12.63 37.72 -21.85
N GLY A 237 -11.34 37.50 -22.11
CA GLY A 237 -10.37 38.55 -22.46
C GLY A 237 -9.87 39.37 -21.27
N ARG A 238 -10.31 39.07 -20.04
CA ARG A 238 -9.92 39.72 -18.78
C ARG A 238 -8.60 39.15 -18.27
N LYS A 239 -7.53 39.32 -19.05
CA LYS A 239 -6.18 38.81 -18.76
C LYS A 239 -5.61 39.28 -17.42
N ALA A 240 -5.90 40.52 -17.03
CA ALA A 240 -5.46 41.08 -15.75
C ALA A 240 -6.08 40.34 -14.55
N ASP A 241 -7.38 40.03 -14.63
CA ASP A 241 -8.11 39.29 -13.60
C ASP A 241 -7.59 37.85 -13.51
N ALA A 242 -7.41 37.19 -14.65
CA ALA A 242 -6.82 35.85 -14.73
C ALA A 242 -5.43 35.81 -14.08
N ALA A 243 -4.58 36.78 -14.41
CA ALA A 243 -3.25 36.91 -13.81
C ALA A 243 -3.30 37.14 -12.29
N SER A 244 -4.25 37.93 -11.80
CA SER A 244 -4.46 38.16 -10.36
C SER A 244 -4.80 36.85 -9.63
N ILE A 245 -5.75 36.09 -10.16
CA ILE A 245 -6.20 34.81 -9.59
C ILE A 245 -5.02 33.82 -9.52
N TRP A 246 -4.32 33.61 -10.64
CA TRP A 246 -3.22 32.64 -10.69
C TRP A 246 -1.99 33.07 -9.86
N ARG A 247 -1.70 34.37 -9.73
CA ARG A 247 -0.68 34.84 -8.77
C ARG A 247 -1.08 34.53 -7.34
N GLY A 248 -2.35 34.75 -6.99
CA GLY A 248 -2.90 34.40 -5.67
C GLY A 248 -2.75 32.91 -5.36
N MET A 249 -3.04 32.05 -6.34
CA MET A 249 -2.84 30.60 -6.22
C MET A 249 -1.37 30.26 -5.96
N LEU A 250 -0.44 30.79 -6.76
CA LEU A 250 1.00 30.49 -6.64
C LEU A 250 1.61 31.01 -5.33
N ALA A 251 1.09 32.11 -4.79
CA ALA A 251 1.53 32.68 -3.52
C ALA A 251 1.19 31.77 -2.32
N LYS A 252 0.05 31.06 -2.38
CA LYS A 252 -0.41 30.14 -1.32
C LYS A 252 0.04 28.69 -1.52
N ALA A 253 0.49 28.35 -2.72
CA ALA A 253 0.82 26.98 -3.11
C ALA A 253 2.07 26.45 -2.36
N PRO A 254 2.08 25.17 -1.93
CA PRO A 254 3.30 24.45 -1.58
C PRO A 254 4.31 24.44 -2.75
N ALA A 255 5.61 24.35 -2.45
CA ALA A 255 6.65 24.37 -3.47
C ALA A 255 6.60 23.15 -4.43
N ASP A 256 6.16 22.01 -3.92
CA ASP A 256 6.06 20.71 -4.58
C ASP A 256 4.68 20.42 -5.18
N ALA A 257 3.75 21.38 -5.13
CA ALA A 257 2.40 21.17 -5.63
C ALA A 257 2.42 20.84 -7.15
N PRO A 258 1.90 19.68 -7.59
CA PRO A 258 2.03 19.20 -8.97
C PRO A 258 1.44 20.13 -10.04
N TRP A 259 0.48 20.97 -9.65
CA TRP A 259 -0.21 21.91 -10.53
C TRP A 259 0.50 23.27 -10.66
N ARG A 260 1.58 23.55 -9.91
CA ARG A 260 2.30 24.84 -9.96
C ARG A 260 2.75 25.20 -11.38
N SER A 261 3.35 24.25 -12.09
CA SER A 261 3.89 24.46 -13.43
C SER A 261 2.79 24.84 -14.43
N LEU A 262 1.61 24.20 -14.33
CA LEU A 262 0.44 24.53 -15.12
C LEU A 262 -0.03 25.96 -14.87
N VAL A 263 -0.15 26.36 -13.60
CA VAL A 263 -0.58 27.72 -13.23
C VAL A 263 0.45 28.76 -13.68
N GLN A 264 1.74 28.48 -13.57
CA GLN A 264 2.81 29.37 -14.02
C GLN A 264 2.83 29.54 -15.54
N ALA A 265 2.58 28.46 -16.29
CA ALA A 265 2.42 28.53 -17.74
C ALA A 265 1.20 29.38 -18.14
N SER A 266 0.06 29.19 -17.46
CA SER A 266 -1.14 30.00 -17.66
C SER A 266 -0.91 31.48 -17.32
N LEU A 267 -0.24 31.76 -16.20
CA LEU A 267 0.13 33.11 -15.81
C LEU A 267 1.06 33.79 -16.84
N THR A 268 2.01 33.04 -17.40
CA THR A 268 2.90 33.54 -18.46
C THR A 268 2.12 33.85 -19.74
N ARG A 269 1.16 32.98 -20.12
CA ARG A 269 0.32 33.14 -21.32
C ARG A 269 -0.50 34.44 -21.32
N VAL A 270 -0.99 34.85 -20.15
CA VAL A 270 -1.73 36.12 -19.99
C VAL A 270 -0.82 37.34 -19.74
N GLY A 271 0.51 37.16 -19.79
CA GLY A 271 1.49 38.23 -19.56
C GLY A 271 1.67 38.61 -18.09
N GLY A 272 1.21 37.76 -17.16
CA GLY A 272 1.30 37.99 -15.72
C GLY A 272 2.46 37.28 -15.01
N GLY A 273 3.29 36.53 -15.74
CA GLY A 273 4.52 35.92 -15.21
C GLY A 273 5.44 37.00 -14.64
N VAL A 274 6.33 36.65 -13.71
CA VAL A 274 7.18 37.58 -12.94
C VAL A 274 7.61 38.76 -13.79
N VAL A 275 6.86 39.85 -13.64
CA VAL A 275 7.24 41.14 -14.19
C VAL A 275 8.45 41.50 -13.34
N ALA A 276 9.63 41.57 -13.95
CA ALA A 276 10.75 42.31 -13.37
C ALA A 276 10.16 43.60 -12.76
N PRO A 277 10.55 44.01 -11.53
CA PRO A 277 9.87 45.09 -10.81
C PRO A 277 9.54 46.19 -11.80
N ALA A 278 8.24 46.44 -11.99
CA ALA A 278 7.77 47.36 -13.02
C ALA A 278 8.54 48.66 -12.82
N LEU A 279 9.36 49.02 -13.81
CA LEU A 279 10.00 50.33 -13.85
C LEU A 279 8.86 51.34 -13.73
N SER A 280 8.98 52.29 -12.79
CA SER A 280 7.91 53.28 -12.57
C SER A 280 7.53 53.95 -13.89
N ASP A 281 6.31 54.46 -14.01
CA ASP A 281 5.89 55.16 -15.23
C ASP A 281 6.83 56.32 -15.58
N GLU A 282 7.43 56.97 -14.57
CA GLU A 282 8.53 57.93 -14.71
C GLU A 282 9.79 57.32 -15.33
N THR A 283 10.18 56.12 -14.92
CA THR A 283 11.36 55.43 -15.44
C THR A 283 11.12 54.93 -16.88
N MET A 284 9.89 54.53 -17.22
CA MET A 284 9.52 54.17 -18.59
C MET A 284 9.44 55.38 -19.52
N ALA A 285 8.91 56.51 -19.03
CA ALA A 285 8.88 57.77 -19.77
C ALA A 285 10.30 58.31 -20.00
N ALA A 286 11.13 58.32 -18.96
CA ALA A 286 12.54 58.70 -19.07
C ALA A 286 13.31 57.80 -20.05
N ALA A 287 13.08 56.48 -20.03
CA ALA A 287 13.75 55.55 -20.97
C ALA A 287 13.32 55.72 -22.44
N LYS A 288 12.12 56.27 -22.68
CA LYS A 288 11.59 56.53 -24.03
C LYS A 288 12.27 57.73 -24.70
N ASP A 289 12.69 58.72 -23.90
CA ASP A 289 13.39 59.93 -24.33
C ASP A 289 14.92 59.82 -24.26
N MET A 290 15.46 58.74 -23.69
CA MET A 290 16.90 58.49 -23.65
C MET A 290 17.48 58.09 -25.01
N GLY A 291 18.63 58.67 -25.36
CA GLY A 291 19.43 58.25 -26.50
C GLY A 291 19.85 56.79 -26.39
N ALA A 292 20.11 56.14 -27.53
CA ALA A 292 20.49 54.73 -27.59
C ALA A 292 21.72 54.40 -26.71
N ASP A 293 22.65 55.36 -26.58
CA ASP A 293 23.86 55.23 -25.77
C ASP A 293 23.55 55.28 -24.26
N ASP A 294 22.68 56.18 -23.83
CA ASP A 294 22.25 56.30 -22.43
C ASP A 294 21.46 55.05 -21.99
N ARG A 295 20.60 54.54 -22.88
CA ARG A 295 19.87 53.28 -22.64
C ARG A 295 20.84 52.11 -22.50
N SER A 296 21.88 52.06 -23.33
CA SER A 296 22.92 51.03 -23.26
C SER A 296 23.75 51.13 -21.98
N ALA A 297 24.07 52.34 -21.51
CA ALA A 297 24.75 52.57 -20.24
C ALA A 297 23.90 52.14 -19.02
N MET A 298 22.60 52.43 -19.07
CA MET A 298 21.65 51.99 -18.04
C MET A 298 21.55 50.46 -17.97
N ILE A 299 21.42 49.78 -19.12
CA ILE A 299 21.38 48.31 -19.20
C ILE A 299 22.66 47.71 -18.62
N ARG A 300 23.84 48.23 -19.00
CA ARG A 300 25.13 47.79 -18.44
C ARG A 300 25.14 47.92 -16.91
N GLY A 301 24.73 49.07 -16.38
CA GLY A 301 24.65 49.27 -14.92
C GLY A 301 23.67 48.33 -14.21
N MET A 302 22.57 47.93 -14.84
CA MET A 302 21.64 46.93 -14.30
C MET A 302 22.26 45.52 -14.27
N VAL A 303 22.95 45.14 -15.35
CA VAL A 303 23.64 43.85 -15.47
C VAL A 303 24.78 43.75 -14.45
N ASP A 304 25.54 44.83 -14.24
CA ASP A 304 26.64 44.85 -13.26
C ASP A 304 26.14 44.73 -11.82
N ARG A 305 24.99 45.34 -11.49
CA ARG A 305 24.34 45.14 -10.18
C ARG A 305 23.87 43.70 -9.98
N LEU A 306 23.34 43.05 -11.03
CA LEU A 306 22.97 41.65 -10.99
C LEU A 306 24.20 40.76 -10.77
N ALA A 307 25.29 40.99 -11.51
CA ALA A 307 26.55 40.26 -11.36
C ALA A 307 27.10 40.38 -9.94
N THR A 308 27.09 41.59 -9.37
CA THR A 308 27.58 41.83 -8.00
C THR A 308 26.75 41.07 -6.97
N ARG A 309 25.41 41.09 -7.12
CA ARG A 309 24.51 40.37 -6.21
C ARG A 309 24.73 38.86 -6.27
N LEU A 310 24.83 38.29 -7.46
CA LEU A 310 25.03 36.85 -7.65
C LEU A 310 26.39 36.38 -7.10
N LYS A 311 27.41 37.23 -7.12
CA LYS A 311 28.68 36.94 -6.44
C LYS A 311 28.58 36.93 -4.92
N GLN A 312 27.66 37.70 -4.34
CA GLN A 312 27.42 37.72 -2.90
C GLN A 312 26.50 36.58 -2.45
N ASP A 313 25.50 36.25 -3.27
CA ASP A 313 24.55 35.16 -3.06
C ASP A 313 24.41 34.32 -4.34
N GLY A 314 25.28 33.32 -4.46
CA GLY A 314 25.43 32.50 -5.67
C GLY A 314 24.42 31.38 -5.82
N ASN A 315 23.41 31.32 -4.96
CA ASN A 315 22.43 30.24 -4.92
C ASN A 315 21.37 30.29 -6.03
N ASP A 316 21.24 31.42 -6.73
CA ASP A 316 20.22 31.67 -7.75
C ASP A 316 20.67 31.21 -9.16
N VAL A 317 20.32 29.96 -9.52
CA VAL A 317 20.61 29.37 -10.83
C VAL A 317 19.98 30.17 -11.98
N GLU A 318 18.74 30.64 -11.81
CA GLU A 318 18.03 31.38 -12.85
C GLU A 318 18.69 32.75 -13.08
N GLY A 319 19.13 33.41 -12.00
CA GLY A 319 19.90 34.64 -12.04
C GLY A 319 21.21 34.49 -12.82
N TRP A 320 21.95 33.41 -12.59
CA TRP A 320 23.18 33.11 -13.33
C TRP A 320 22.94 32.91 -14.83
N LEU A 321 21.93 32.12 -15.21
CA LEU A 321 21.56 31.91 -16.63
C LEU A 321 21.15 33.23 -17.31
N ARG A 322 20.45 34.10 -16.58
CA ARG A 322 20.05 35.43 -17.06
C ARG A 322 21.26 36.34 -17.27
N LEU A 323 22.23 36.30 -16.35
CA LEU A 323 23.47 37.08 -16.46
C LEU A 323 24.28 36.68 -17.70
N VAL A 324 24.45 35.37 -17.92
CA VAL A 324 25.14 34.83 -19.10
C VAL A 324 24.45 35.28 -20.38
N ARG A 325 23.11 35.17 -20.45
CA ARG A 325 22.33 35.65 -21.61
C ARG A 325 22.49 37.15 -21.84
N ALA A 326 22.46 37.96 -20.78
CA ALA A 326 22.61 39.41 -20.90
C ALA A 326 23.97 39.79 -21.48
N TYR A 327 25.06 39.19 -21.01
CA TYR A 327 26.40 39.42 -21.57
C TYR A 327 26.51 38.97 -23.03
N MET A 328 25.89 37.85 -23.40
CA MET A 328 25.84 37.37 -24.79
C MET A 328 25.11 38.34 -25.72
N VAL A 329 23.96 38.89 -25.30
CA VAL A 329 23.19 39.89 -26.08
C VAL A 329 23.96 41.19 -26.26
N MET A 330 24.74 41.58 -25.24
CA MET A 330 25.60 42.77 -25.29
C MET A 330 26.91 42.54 -26.06
N GLY A 331 27.18 41.30 -26.55
CA GLY A 331 28.43 40.94 -27.22
C GLY A 331 29.64 40.79 -26.30
N GLU A 332 29.45 40.87 -24.98
CA GLU A 332 30.50 40.76 -23.96
C GLU A 332 30.83 39.29 -23.64
N ARG A 333 31.33 38.55 -24.63
CA ARG A 333 31.56 37.09 -24.52
C ARG A 333 32.48 36.69 -23.37
N ASP A 334 33.53 37.46 -23.11
CA ASP A 334 34.46 37.16 -22.01
C ASP A 334 33.78 37.21 -20.64
N LYS A 335 32.88 38.19 -20.45
CA LYS A 335 32.09 38.28 -19.21
C LYS A 335 31.04 37.17 -19.12
N ALA A 336 30.47 36.73 -20.25
CA ALA A 336 29.58 35.58 -20.26
C ALA A 336 30.28 34.29 -19.82
N VAL A 337 31.52 34.05 -20.28
CA VAL A 337 32.34 32.90 -19.87
C VAL A 337 32.74 33.00 -18.39
N ALA A 338 33.12 34.19 -17.92
CA ALA A 338 33.42 34.41 -16.51
C ALA A 338 32.19 34.16 -15.62
N ALA A 339 31.01 34.68 -16.01
CA ALA A 339 29.76 34.46 -15.30
C ALA A 339 29.35 32.97 -15.26
N LEU A 340 29.58 32.23 -16.35
CA LEU A 340 29.38 30.78 -16.38
C LEU A 340 30.29 30.05 -15.39
N THR A 341 31.56 30.45 -15.32
CA THR A 341 32.54 29.86 -14.39
C THR A 341 32.14 30.12 -12.94
N ASP A 342 31.79 31.38 -12.63
CA ASP A 342 31.32 31.79 -11.31
C ASP A 342 30.05 31.03 -10.91
N ALA A 343 29.10 30.85 -11.85
CA ALA A 343 27.87 30.10 -11.64
C ALA A 343 28.13 28.62 -11.28
N ARG A 344 28.99 27.94 -12.06
CA ARG A 344 29.35 26.54 -11.80
C ARG A 344 30.02 26.38 -10.43
N GLN A 345 30.88 27.32 -10.06
CA GLN A 345 31.54 27.32 -8.75
C GLN A 345 30.56 27.56 -7.60
N ALA A 346 29.63 28.50 -7.78
CA ALA A 346 28.64 28.86 -6.77
C ALA A 346 27.69 27.71 -6.41
N VAL A 347 27.31 26.89 -7.41
CA VAL A 347 26.38 25.75 -7.21
C VAL A 347 27.07 24.39 -7.16
N ALA A 348 28.41 24.34 -7.12
CA ALA A 348 29.19 23.11 -7.18
C ALA A 348 28.82 22.07 -6.10
N ASN A 349 28.37 22.55 -4.94
CA ASN A 349 28.01 21.70 -3.80
C ASN A 349 26.55 21.22 -3.82
N ASP A 350 25.74 21.61 -4.81
CA ASP A 350 24.33 21.23 -4.95
C ASP A 350 24.10 20.56 -6.32
N ALA A 351 23.98 19.23 -6.32
CA ALA A 351 23.84 18.42 -7.52
C ALA A 351 22.55 18.69 -8.31
N GLU A 352 21.47 19.08 -7.63
CA GLU A 352 20.20 19.46 -8.28
C GLU A 352 20.40 20.76 -9.07
N ARG A 353 20.99 21.77 -8.43
CA ARG A 353 21.24 23.07 -9.05
C ARG A 353 22.26 23.02 -10.16
N LEU A 354 23.29 22.19 -10.02
CA LEU A 354 24.26 21.95 -11.09
C LEU A 354 23.58 21.36 -12.34
N ARG A 355 22.62 20.44 -12.15
CA ARG A 355 21.82 19.90 -13.26
C ARG A 355 20.96 20.98 -13.91
N GLN A 356 20.24 21.75 -13.11
CA GLN A 356 19.38 22.84 -13.61
C GLN A 356 20.20 23.90 -14.38
N LEU A 357 21.39 24.24 -13.90
CA LEU A 357 22.32 25.14 -14.59
C LEU A 357 22.74 24.56 -15.94
N ASN A 358 23.15 23.30 -15.99
CA ASN A 358 23.58 22.64 -17.23
C ASN A 358 22.45 22.53 -18.26
N GLU A 359 21.24 22.19 -17.84
CA GLU A 359 20.07 22.17 -18.74
C GLU A 359 19.75 23.57 -19.28
N GLY A 360 19.84 24.59 -18.43
CA GLY A 360 19.65 25.98 -18.83
C GLY A 360 20.68 26.45 -19.87
N LEU A 361 21.94 26.06 -19.73
CA LEU A 361 23.02 26.40 -20.67
C LEU A 361 22.88 25.71 -22.01
N LYS A 362 22.46 24.45 -22.01
CA LYS A 362 22.14 23.70 -23.22
C LYS A 362 21.06 24.40 -24.03
N ASN A 363 20.02 24.92 -23.37
CA ASN A 363 18.97 25.70 -24.02
C ASN A 363 19.47 27.04 -24.60
N LEU A 364 20.61 27.54 -24.14
CA LEU A 364 21.27 28.74 -24.66
C LEU A 364 22.25 28.42 -25.81
N GLY A 365 22.44 27.14 -26.15
CA GLY A 365 23.44 26.70 -27.14
C GLY A 365 24.88 26.85 -26.65
N LEU A 366 25.08 26.91 -25.33
CA LEU A 366 26.36 27.08 -24.67
C LEU A 366 26.80 25.75 -24.04
N ASP A 367 26.90 24.70 -24.86
CA ASP A 367 27.49 23.42 -24.45
C ASP A 367 29.01 23.50 -24.65
N GLY A 368 29.74 23.57 -23.53
CA GLY A 368 31.21 23.66 -23.44
C GLY A 368 31.70 23.41 -22.02
#